data_AF-A0AAP9DC88-F1
#
_entry.id   AF-A0AAP9DC88-F1
#
_cell.length_a   1.000
_cell.length_b   1.000
_cell.length_c   1.000
_cell.angle_alpha   90.00
_cell.angle_beta   90.00
_cell.angle_gamma   90.00
#
_symmetry.space_group_name_H-M   'P 1'
#
loop_
_entity.id
_entity.type
_entity.pdbx_description
1 polymer ?
#
loop_
_entity_poly.entity_id
_entity_poly.type
_entity_poly.pdbx_seq_one_letter_code
_entity_poly.pdbx_strand_id
1 'polypeptide(L)'
;MLSIYGKNCRPQEAIDAIIAATAEYPEKTLKKWQKIITADVNYIHIVISGEVEIRRVSDELSMFTMRSAGFLGVSSIYNKASYMYGIARDTTVIRTIRKDEFERLIGEKNLWPQFSQILVWYIGLLSKRDDILVARSAYSVVREFLLEINELIIYQNRDVNVYDYIQEYTNLARSTIIKILSDLKKGHYIVVEKGKLKNITSLPERY
;
A
#
# COMPACT_ATOMS: atom_id res chain seq x y z
N MET A 1 0.39 10.83 -1.54
CA MET A 1 1.86 10.68 -1.38
C MET A 1 2.35 9.24 -1.50
N LEU A 2 1.84 8.24 -0.76
CA LEU A 2 2.29 6.84 -0.91
C LEU A 2 1.83 6.22 -2.23
N SER A 3 0.60 6.53 -2.65
CA SER A 3 0.06 6.05 -3.94
C SER A 3 0.72 6.69 -5.17
N ILE A 4 1.18 7.94 -5.06
CA ILE A 4 1.85 8.68 -6.17
C ILE A 4 3.34 8.39 -6.22
N TYR A 5 4.02 8.42 -5.08
CA TYR A 5 5.45 8.09 -5.01
C TYR A 5 5.69 6.63 -5.42
N GLY A 6 4.83 5.73 -4.95
CA GLY A 6 4.83 4.33 -5.37
C GLY A 6 4.65 4.14 -6.88
N LYS A 7 4.07 5.10 -7.61
CA LYS A 7 3.85 5.02 -9.07
C LYS A 7 5.05 5.52 -9.88
N ASN A 8 5.65 6.65 -9.51
CA ASN A 8 6.72 7.27 -10.30
C ASN A 8 8.07 6.54 -10.20
N CYS A 9 8.35 5.90 -9.08
CA CYS A 9 9.59 5.15 -8.85
C CYS A 9 9.39 3.63 -8.99
N ARG A 10 8.25 3.18 -9.52
CA ARG A 10 7.94 1.75 -9.65
C ARG A 10 8.84 1.12 -10.72
N PRO A 11 9.62 0.07 -10.40
CA PRO A 11 10.49 -0.59 -11.37
C PRO A 11 9.67 -1.53 -12.27
N GLN A 12 8.88 -0.96 -13.19
CA GLN A 12 7.88 -1.70 -13.95
C GLN A 12 8.52 -2.79 -14.84
N GLU A 13 9.60 -2.47 -15.55
CA GLU A 13 10.32 -3.45 -16.38
C GLU A 13 10.85 -4.64 -15.58
N ALA A 14 11.36 -4.39 -14.37
CA ALA A 14 11.84 -5.43 -13.48
C ALA A 14 10.70 -6.35 -12.99
N ILE A 15 9.54 -5.75 -12.68
CA ILE A 15 8.33 -6.48 -12.29
C ILE A 15 7.86 -7.37 -13.45
N ASP A 16 7.77 -6.81 -14.66
CA ASP A 16 7.31 -7.50 -15.85
C ASP A 16 8.24 -8.68 -16.21
N ALA A 17 9.56 -8.50 -16.07
CA ALA A 17 10.54 -9.56 -16.29
C ALA A 17 10.31 -10.77 -15.36
N ILE A 18 10.04 -10.53 -14.07
CA ILE A 18 9.79 -11.62 -13.11
C ILE A 18 8.41 -12.26 -13.31
N ILE A 19 7.39 -11.49 -13.69
CA ILE A 19 6.06 -12.03 -14.04
C ILE A 19 6.15 -12.93 -15.26
N ALA A 20 6.89 -12.52 -16.30
CA ALA A 20 7.12 -13.33 -17.49
C ALA A 20 7.89 -14.61 -17.13
N ALA A 21 8.92 -14.50 -16.28
CA ALA A 21 9.69 -15.65 -15.82
C ALA A 21 8.86 -16.70 -15.06
N THR A 22 7.80 -16.27 -14.39
CA THR A 22 6.95 -17.13 -13.55
C THR A 22 5.65 -17.55 -14.25
N ALA A 23 5.54 -17.36 -15.57
CA ALA A 23 4.32 -17.60 -16.33
C ALA A 23 3.83 -19.06 -16.32
N GLU A 24 4.72 -20.02 -16.11
CA GLU A 24 4.41 -21.44 -16.05
C GLU A 24 3.76 -21.89 -14.73
N TYR A 25 3.81 -21.05 -13.69
CA TYR A 25 3.24 -21.40 -12.40
C TYR A 25 1.72 -21.15 -12.38
N PRO A 26 0.95 -22.03 -11.71
CA PRO A 26 -0.50 -21.96 -11.74
C PRO A 26 -1.03 -20.68 -11.11
N GLU A 27 -2.01 -20.09 -11.78
CA GLU A 27 -2.74 -18.93 -11.29
C GLU A 27 -3.94 -19.37 -10.43
N LYS A 28 -4.20 -18.57 -9.40
CA LYS A 28 -5.36 -18.71 -8.51
C LYS A 28 -6.11 -17.39 -8.46
N THR A 29 -7.41 -17.46 -8.69
CA THR A 29 -8.30 -16.31 -8.54
C THR A 29 -8.78 -16.21 -7.10
N LEU A 30 -8.65 -15.02 -6.52
CA LEU A 30 -9.18 -14.64 -5.23
C LEU A 30 -10.37 -13.70 -5.42
N LYS A 31 -11.42 -13.95 -4.65
CA LYS A 31 -12.57 -13.05 -4.51
C LYS A 31 -12.24 -11.93 -3.54
N LYS A 32 -12.99 -10.84 -3.66
CA LYS A 32 -12.96 -9.72 -2.72
C LYS A 32 -13.01 -10.22 -1.27
N TRP A 33 -12.18 -9.63 -0.43
CA TRP A 33 -11.96 -9.91 0.99
C TRP A 33 -11.19 -11.19 1.33
N GLN A 34 -10.78 -11.99 0.35
CA GLN A 34 -9.92 -13.14 0.63
C GLN A 34 -8.50 -12.70 1.00
N LYS A 35 -7.92 -13.36 2.01
CA LYS A 35 -6.58 -13.07 2.51
C LYS A 35 -5.51 -13.80 1.71
N ILE A 36 -4.39 -13.11 1.48
CA ILE A 36 -3.12 -13.66 1.02
C ILE A 36 -2.23 -13.78 2.26
N ILE A 37 -2.12 -15.00 2.77
CA ILE A 37 -1.40 -15.30 4.02
C ILE A 37 0.08 -15.49 3.70
N THR A 38 0.92 -14.62 4.25
CA THR A 38 2.38 -14.62 4.08
C THR A 38 3.11 -15.23 5.29
N ALA A 39 2.37 -15.75 6.26
CA ALA A 39 2.91 -16.37 7.47
C ALA A 39 3.65 -17.69 7.18
N ASP A 40 3.30 -18.37 6.09
CA ASP A 40 4.10 -19.48 5.59
C ASP A 40 5.36 -18.92 4.90
N VAL A 41 6.48 -19.05 5.59
CA VAL A 41 7.79 -18.55 5.19
C VAL A 41 8.40 -19.31 4.01
N ASN A 42 7.69 -20.31 3.46
CA ASN A 42 8.16 -21.09 2.32
C ASN A 42 7.55 -20.65 0.98
N TYR A 43 6.65 -19.66 0.96
CA TYR A 43 5.95 -19.26 -0.26
C TYR A 43 6.03 -17.76 -0.54
N ILE A 44 6.24 -17.46 -1.83
CA ILE A 44 6.07 -16.11 -2.40
C ILE A 44 4.72 -16.08 -3.09
N HIS A 45 4.01 -14.97 -2.92
CA HIS A 45 2.80 -14.69 -3.68
C HIS A 45 3.06 -13.54 -4.66
N ILE A 46 2.78 -13.78 -5.92
CA ILE A 46 2.88 -12.79 -6.99
C ILE A 46 1.45 -12.41 -7.37
N VAL A 47 1.07 -11.16 -7.16
CA VAL A 47 -0.17 -10.61 -7.69
C VAL A 47 0.05 -10.34 -9.17
N ILE A 48 -0.81 -10.86 -10.02
CA ILE A 48 -0.76 -10.70 -11.48
C ILE A 48 -1.72 -9.59 -11.91
N SER A 49 -2.93 -9.58 -11.36
CA SER A 49 -3.95 -8.57 -11.64
C SER A 49 -4.90 -8.39 -10.46
N GLY A 50 -5.62 -7.27 -10.46
CA GLY A 50 -6.52 -6.86 -9.38
C GLY A 50 -5.87 -5.94 -8.35
N GLU A 51 -6.55 -5.78 -7.23
CA GLU A 51 -6.22 -4.88 -6.16
C GLU A 51 -6.02 -5.63 -4.85
N VAL A 52 -4.83 -5.49 -4.26
CA VAL A 52 -4.47 -6.08 -2.98
C VAL A 52 -4.07 -5.00 -2.01
N GLU A 53 -4.76 -4.94 -0.88
CA GLU A 53 -4.31 -4.15 0.26
C GLU A 53 -3.35 -4.93 1.13
N ILE A 54 -2.22 -4.31 1.46
CA ILE A 54 -1.24 -4.88 2.37
C ILE A 54 -1.49 -4.30 3.76
N ARG A 55 -1.78 -5.18 4.72
CA ARG A 55 -2.03 -4.82 6.13
C ARG A 55 -0.94 -5.32 7.04
N ARG A 56 -0.61 -4.52 8.05
CA ARG A 56 0.30 -4.90 9.11
C ARG A 56 -0.43 -5.78 10.13
N VAL A 57 0.21 -6.88 10.55
CA VAL A 57 -0.39 -7.87 11.46
C VAL A 57 -0.57 -7.32 12.88
N SER A 58 0.31 -6.43 13.34
CA SER A 58 0.31 -5.97 14.74
C SER A 58 -0.88 -5.10 15.11
N ASP A 59 -1.43 -4.34 14.16
CA ASP A 59 -2.47 -3.33 14.42
C ASP A 59 -3.45 -3.13 13.26
N GLU A 60 -3.44 -4.02 12.27
CA GLU A 60 -4.38 -4.02 11.14
C GLU A 60 -4.33 -2.77 10.24
N LEU A 61 -3.32 -1.90 10.42
CA LEU A 61 -3.16 -0.72 9.58
C LEU A 61 -2.86 -1.12 8.14
N SER A 62 -3.52 -0.41 7.21
CA SER A 62 -3.17 -0.42 5.80
C SER A 62 -1.79 0.20 5.61
N MET A 63 -0.86 -0.60 5.11
CA MET A 63 0.49 -0.16 4.79
C MET A 63 0.51 0.53 3.43
N PHE A 64 -0.12 -0.11 2.44
CA PHE A 64 -0.34 0.42 1.10
C PHE A 64 -1.31 -0.49 0.34
N THR A 65 -1.89 0.05 -0.73
CA THR A 65 -2.70 -0.73 -1.68
C THR A 65 -1.97 -0.89 -3.00
N MET A 66 -1.78 -2.13 -3.41
CA MET A 66 -1.16 -2.50 -4.68
C MET A 66 -2.26 -2.78 -5.71
N ARG A 67 -2.22 -2.05 -6.84
CA ARG A 67 -3.24 -2.08 -7.91
C ARG A 67 -2.71 -2.59 -9.25
N SER A 68 -1.47 -3.05 -9.22
CA SER A 68 -0.75 -3.60 -10.34
C SER A 68 0.09 -4.76 -9.83
N ALA A 69 0.62 -5.55 -10.75
CA ALA A 69 1.29 -6.78 -10.40
C ALA A 69 2.48 -6.57 -9.46
N GLY A 70 2.63 -7.39 -8.43
CA GLY A 70 3.72 -7.24 -7.46
C GLY A 70 3.77 -8.37 -6.45
N PHE A 71 4.57 -8.21 -5.39
CA PHE A 71 5.09 -9.34 -4.62
C PHE A 71 4.74 -9.26 -3.13
N LEU A 72 4.37 -10.40 -2.56
CA LEU A 72 4.14 -10.58 -1.13
C LEU A 72 4.90 -11.82 -0.63
N GLY A 73 5.20 -11.86 0.67
CA GLY A 73 5.91 -12.99 1.29
C GLY A 73 7.44 -12.95 1.12
N VAL A 74 7.97 -11.95 0.42
CA VAL A 74 9.42 -11.83 0.20
C VAL A 74 10.19 -11.65 1.51
N SER A 75 9.70 -10.79 2.41
CA SER A 75 10.37 -10.56 3.70
C SER A 75 10.25 -11.76 4.64
N SER A 76 9.13 -12.49 4.61
CA SER A 76 8.90 -13.64 5.50
C SER A 76 9.82 -14.81 5.19
N ILE A 77 10.21 -14.96 3.94
CA ILE A 77 11.15 -15.98 3.45
C ILE A 77 12.57 -15.86 4.00
N TYR A 78 13.06 -14.63 4.17
CA TYR A 78 14.42 -14.38 4.64
C TYR A 78 14.48 -14.09 6.14
N ASN A 79 13.46 -13.42 6.68
CA ASN A 79 13.40 -13.06 8.09
C ASN A 79 12.75 -14.14 8.98
N LYS A 80 12.19 -15.19 8.37
CA LYS A 80 11.40 -16.24 9.05
C LYS A 80 10.24 -15.68 9.90
N ALA A 81 9.73 -14.50 9.54
CA ALA A 81 8.66 -13.82 10.24
C ALA A 81 7.80 -13.03 9.25
N SER A 82 6.47 -13.15 9.37
CA SER A 82 5.55 -12.31 8.62
C SER A 82 5.00 -11.19 9.49
N TYR A 83 5.21 -9.97 9.01
CA TYR A 83 4.69 -8.76 9.65
C TYR A 83 3.51 -8.15 8.89
N MET A 84 3.22 -8.65 7.69
CA MET A 84 2.21 -8.08 6.79
C MET A 84 1.51 -9.16 5.99
N TYR A 85 0.21 -9.02 5.75
CA TYR A 85 -0.58 -9.92 4.92
C TYR A 85 -1.38 -9.14 3.85
N GLY A 86 -1.82 -9.81 2.80
CA GLY A 86 -2.62 -9.20 1.74
C GLY A 86 -4.11 -9.44 1.92
N ILE A 87 -4.95 -8.51 1.46
CA ILE A 87 -6.41 -8.68 1.31
C ILE A 87 -6.79 -8.27 -0.10
N ALA A 88 -7.42 -9.17 -0.85
CA ALA A 88 -8.01 -8.84 -2.15
C ALA A 88 -9.15 -7.82 -1.97
N ARG A 89 -9.10 -6.70 -2.68
CA ARG A 89 -10.15 -5.65 -2.67
C ARG A 89 -11.10 -5.77 -3.87
N ASP A 90 -10.75 -6.61 -4.84
CA ASP A 90 -11.55 -6.97 -6.01
C ASP A 90 -11.31 -8.45 -6.40
N THR A 91 -11.66 -8.83 -7.63
CA THR A 91 -11.24 -10.11 -8.22
C THR A 91 -9.76 -10.02 -8.56
N THR A 92 -8.93 -10.70 -7.77
CA THR A 92 -7.48 -10.65 -7.87
C THR A 92 -6.92 -11.98 -8.36
N VAL A 93 -5.98 -11.97 -9.29
CA VAL A 93 -5.26 -13.17 -9.75
C VAL A 93 -3.87 -13.21 -9.12
N ILE A 94 -3.50 -14.34 -8.53
CA ILE A 94 -2.18 -14.53 -7.91
C ILE A 94 -1.50 -15.82 -8.39
N ARG A 95 -0.17 -15.87 -8.32
CA ARG A 95 0.64 -17.09 -8.33
C ARG A 95 1.24 -17.31 -6.96
N THR A 96 1.34 -18.55 -6.54
CA THR A 96 1.99 -18.93 -5.28
C THR A 96 3.11 -19.92 -5.60
N ILE A 97 4.33 -19.56 -5.26
CA ILE A 97 5.55 -20.28 -5.68
C ILE A 97 6.35 -20.60 -4.43
N ARG A 98 6.87 -21.83 -4.34
CA ARG A 98 7.77 -22.20 -3.24
C ARG A 98 9.08 -21.40 -3.34
N LYS A 99 9.63 -21.03 -2.20
CA LYS A 99 10.86 -20.23 -2.08
C LYS A 99 12.01 -20.80 -2.90
N ASP A 100 12.30 -22.09 -2.73
CA ASP A 100 13.41 -22.79 -3.40
C ASP A 100 13.27 -22.73 -4.93
N GLU A 101 12.06 -22.97 -5.43
CA GLU A 101 11.75 -22.84 -6.87
C GLU A 101 11.91 -21.40 -7.37
N PHE A 102 11.44 -20.41 -6.61
CA PHE A 102 11.59 -19.01 -6.99
C PHE A 102 13.06 -18.58 -7.00
N GLU A 103 13.84 -18.92 -5.96
CA GLU A 103 15.27 -18.60 -5.88
C GLU A 103 16.05 -19.26 -7.03
N ARG A 104 15.74 -20.53 -7.34
CA ARG A 104 16.32 -21.25 -8.49
C ARG A 104 16.00 -20.55 -9.79
N LEU A 105 14.73 -20.24 -10.04
CA LEU A 105 14.26 -19.57 -11.26
C LEU A 105 14.93 -18.20 -11.48
N ILE A 106 14.98 -17.38 -10.42
CA ILE A 106 15.60 -16.06 -10.46
C ILE A 106 17.12 -16.19 -10.68
N GLY A 107 17.77 -17.18 -10.10
CA GLY A 107 19.18 -17.49 -10.31
C GLY A 107 19.48 -17.91 -11.75
N GLU A 108 18.79 -18.93 -12.26
CA GLU A 108 18.99 -19.48 -13.61
C GLU A 108 18.74 -18.44 -14.71
N LYS A 109 17.77 -17.54 -14.51
CA LYS A 109 17.45 -16.48 -15.47
C LYS A 109 18.22 -15.17 -15.23
N ASN A 110 19.13 -15.15 -14.26
CA ASN A 110 19.91 -13.95 -13.87
C ASN A 110 19.03 -12.72 -13.56
N LEU A 111 17.92 -12.93 -12.84
CA LEU A 111 16.92 -11.91 -12.52
C LEU A 111 17.10 -11.24 -11.15
N TRP A 112 18.18 -11.58 -10.43
CA TRP A 112 18.51 -10.96 -9.14
C TRP A 112 18.62 -9.43 -9.20
N PRO A 113 19.19 -8.80 -10.24
CA PRO A 113 19.20 -7.34 -10.36
C PRO A 113 17.78 -6.76 -10.41
N GLN A 114 16.88 -7.33 -11.21
CA GLN A 114 15.48 -6.91 -11.32
C GLN A 114 14.76 -7.10 -9.99
N PHE A 115 14.96 -8.25 -9.34
CA PHE A 115 14.38 -8.49 -8.02
C PHE A 115 14.87 -7.50 -6.97
N SER A 116 16.16 -7.14 -7.00
CA SER A 116 16.73 -6.14 -6.09
C SER A 116 16.12 -4.74 -6.28
N GLN A 117 15.82 -4.33 -7.51
CA GLN A 117 15.13 -3.06 -7.79
C GLN A 117 13.75 -3.02 -7.14
N ILE A 118 13.02 -4.14 -7.17
CA ILE A 118 11.71 -4.28 -6.54
C ILE A 118 11.83 -4.17 -5.02
N LEU A 119 12.85 -4.80 -4.41
CA LEU A 119 13.14 -4.68 -2.98
C LEU A 119 13.45 -3.24 -2.56
N VAL A 120 14.33 -2.55 -3.31
CA VAL A 120 14.67 -1.14 -3.06
C VAL A 120 13.44 -0.26 -3.18
N TRP A 121 12.56 -0.53 -4.14
CA TRP A 121 11.28 0.17 -4.28
C TRP A 121 10.37 -0.02 -3.05
N TYR A 122 10.23 -1.26 -2.54
CA TYR A 122 9.49 -1.51 -1.30
C TYR A 122 10.10 -0.79 -0.09
N ILE A 123 11.43 -0.77 0.03
CA ILE A 123 12.13 -0.02 1.10
C ILE A 123 11.78 1.46 1.00
N GLY A 124 11.87 2.06 -0.19
CA GLY A 124 11.52 3.47 -0.40
C GLY A 124 10.06 3.80 -0.04
N LEU A 125 9.13 2.90 -0.36
CA LEU A 125 7.72 3.05 0.00
C LEU A 125 7.52 3.04 1.53
N LEU A 126 8.16 2.11 2.23
CA LEU A 126 8.08 1.99 3.68
C LEU A 126 8.79 3.14 4.40
N SER A 127 9.97 3.56 3.94
CA SER A 127 10.67 4.73 4.48
C SER A 127 9.85 6.00 4.33
N LYS A 128 9.21 6.21 3.17
CA LYS A 128 8.37 7.38 2.96
C LYS A 128 7.14 7.38 3.86
N ARG A 129 6.57 6.21 4.14
CA ARG A 129 5.48 6.05 5.09
C ARG A 129 5.94 6.44 6.49
N ASP A 130 7.11 5.97 6.90
CA ASP A 130 7.67 6.28 8.21
C ASP A 130 7.93 7.79 8.37
N ASP A 131 8.43 8.48 7.33
CA ASP A 131 8.58 9.94 7.34
C ASP A 131 7.28 10.70 7.62
N ILE A 132 6.14 10.15 7.19
CA ILE A 132 4.81 10.78 7.37
C ILE A 132 4.27 10.51 8.77
N LEU A 133 4.52 9.32 9.31
CA LEU A 133 3.82 8.83 10.51
C LEU A 133 4.64 8.92 11.80
N VAL A 134 5.96 8.89 11.70
CA VAL A 134 6.86 8.89 12.86
C VAL A 134 7.21 10.33 13.23
N ALA A 135 7.15 10.65 14.52
CA ALA A 135 7.54 11.94 15.10
C ALA A 135 6.79 13.18 14.54
N ARG A 136 5.62 13.00 13.92
CA ARG A 136 4.75 14.10 13.48
C ARG A 136 3.58 14.30 14.45
N SER A 137 3.10 15.54 14.54
CA SER A 137 1.86 15.82 15.27
C SER A 137 0.66 15.15 14.58
N ALA A 138 -0.40 14.85 15.34
CA ALA A 138 -1.63 14.30 14.77
C ALA A 138 -2.21 15.19 13.65
N TYR A 139 -2.10 16.51 13.82
CA TYR A 139 -2.47 17.49 12.79
C TYR A 139 -1.66 17.31 11.51
N SER A 140 -0.33 17.26 11.63
CA SER A 140 0.57 17.10 10.49
C SER A 140 0.26 15.82 9.72
N VAL A 141 -0.01 14.71 10.43
CA VAL A 141 -0.43 13.45 9.80
C VAL A 141 -1.74 13.63 9.03
N VAL A 142 -2.79 14.15 9.67
CA VAL A 142 -4.11 14.38 9.03
C VAL A 142 -3.98 15.29 7.80
N ARG A 143 -3.15 16.34 7.88
CA ARG A 143 -2.87 17.27 6.78
C ARG A 143 -2.29 16.54 5.56
N GLU A 144 -1.29 15.68 5.75
CA GLU A 144 -0.69 14.91 4.66
C GLU A 144 -1.71 13.97 3.99
N PHE A 145 -2.56 13.30 4.78
CA PHE A 145 -3.62 12.46 4.23
C PHE A 145 -4.69 13.25 3.50
N LEU A 146 -5.05 14.45 3.95
CA LEU A 146 -5.98 15.32 3.22
C LEU A 146 -5.43 15.70 1.84
N LEU A 147 -4.13 16.04 1.77
CA LEU A 147 -3.47 16.31 0.49
C LEU A 147 -3.48 15.07 -0.41
N GLU A 148 -3.15 13.89 0.12
CA GLU A 148 -3.22 12.63 -0.63
C GLU A 148 -4.65 12.33 -1.13
N ILE A 149 -5.67 12.48 -0.28
CA ILE A 149 -7.07 12.27 -0.67
C ILE A 149 -7.46 13.22 -1.80
N ASN A 150 -7.05 14.49 -1.73
CA ASN A 150 -7.33 15.47 -2.77
C ASN A 150 -6.72 15.05 -4.12
N GLU A 151 -5.46 14.60 -4.11
CA GLU A 151 -4.81 14.08 -5.32
C GLU A 151 -5.53 12.83 -5.86
N LEU A 152 -5.94 11.91 -4.99
CA LEU A 152 -6.69 10.70 -5.37
C LEU A 152 -8.04 11.05 -6.04
N ILE A 153 -8.73 12.07 -5.56
CA ILE A 153 -9.99 12.53 -6.13
C ILE A 153 -9.73 13.18 -7.50
N ILE A 154 -8.79 14.13 -7.57
CA ILE A 154 -8.53 14.92 -8.77
C ILE A 154 -7.95 14.06 -9.90
N TYR A 155 -6.95 13.24 -9.61
CA TYR A 155 -6.19 12.52 -10.65
C TYR A 155 -6.65 11.08 -10.87
N GLN A 156 -7.36 10.48 -9.91
CA GLN A 156 -7.79 9.08 -9.99
C GLN A 156 -9.30 8.91 -9.88
N ASN A 157 -10.08 10.00 -9.84
CA ASN A 157 -11.54 10.02 -9.74
C ASN A 157 -12.08 9.08 -8.65
N ARG A 158 -11.39 9.03 -7.50
CA ARG A 158 -11.76 8.12 -6.42
C ARG A 158 -12.87 8.68 -5.56
N ASP A 159 -13.74 7.78 -5.12
CA ASP A 159 -14.72 8.07 -4.08
C ASP A 159 -14.18 7.63 -2.72
N VAL A 160 -13.74 8.59 -1.90
CA VAL A 160 -13.06 8.32 -0.62
C VAL A 160 -13.76 9.05 0.52
N ASN A 161 -14.11 8.30 1.57
CA ASN A 161 -14.46 8.89 2.85
C ASN A 161 -13.19 9.32 3.58
N VAL A 162 -13.09 10.61 3.87
CA VAL A 162 -11.89 11.23 4.47
C VAL A 162 -11.54 10.60 5.81
N TYR A 163 -12.54 10.40 6.67
CA TYR A 163 -12.31 9.84 7.99
C TYR A 163 -11.87 8.38 7.90
N ASP A 164 -12.61 7.56 7.15
CA ASP A 164 -12.31 6.12 7.05
C ASP A 164 -10.92 5.91 6.45
N TYR A 165 -10.55 6.70 5.44
CA TYR A 165 -9.23 6.63 4.82
C TYR A 165 -8.11 7.02 5.79
N ILE A 166 -8.24 8.08 6.58
CA ILE A 166 -7.21 8.42 7.58
C ILE A 166 -7.14 7.34 8.66
N GLN A 167 -8.28 6.80 9.09
CA GLN A 167 -8.34 5.77 10.12
C GLN A 167 -7.72 4.45 9.68
N GLU A 168 -7.88 4.06 8.41
CA GLU A 168 -7.30 2.82 7.87
C GLU A 168 -5.75 2.84 7.86
N TYR A 169 -5.13 4.03 7.77
CA TYR A 169 -3.68 4.17 7.59
C TYR A 169 -2.94 4.72 8.82
N THR A 170 -3.67 5.10 9.89
CA THR A 170 -3.09 5.71 11.08
C THR A 170 -3.64 5.10 12.38
N ASN A 171 -2.82 5.10 13.43
CA ASN A 171 -3.25 4.76 14.80
C ASN A 171 -3.84 5.98 15.55
N LEU A 172 -4.26 7.02 14.83
CA LEU A 172 -4.88 8.18 15.46
C LEU A 172 -6.25 7.77 16.05
N ALA A 173 -6.52 8.26 17.25
CA ALA A 173 -7.81 8.06 17.88
C ALA A 173 -8.91 8.73 17.03
N ARG A 174 -10.06 8.07 16.93
CA ARG A 174 -11.25 8.57 16.23
C ARG A 174 -11.62 10.00 16.64
N SER A 175 -11.62 10.28 17.94
CA SER A 175 -11.92 11.60 18.49
C SER A 175 -10.92 12.67 18.02
N THR A 176 -9.63 12.31 17.93
CA THR A 176 -8.57 13.20 17.45
C THR A 176 -8.76 13.56 15.98
N ILE A 177 -9.01 12.57 15.12
CA ILE A 177 -9.25 12.81 13.68
C ILE A 177 -10.49 13.70 13.51
N ILE A 178 -11.60 13.37 14.18
CA ILE A 178 -12.85 14.14 14.09
C ILE A 178 -12.65 15.58 14.57
N LYS A 179 -11.93 15.78 15.68
CA LYS A 179 -11.64 17.12 16.21
C LYS A 179 -10.86 17.95 15.19
N ILE A 180 -9.76 17.42 14.66
CA ILE A 180 -8.93 18.11 13.66
C ILE A 180 -9.75 18.46 12.41
N LEU A 181 -10.53 17.51 11.89
CA LEU A 181 -11.39 17.76 10.72
C LEU A 181 -12.47 18.81 11.03
N SER A 182 -13.03 18.82 12.24
CA SER A 182 -14.01 19.82 12.66
C SER A 182 -13.39 21.22 12.72
N ASP A 183 -12.21 21.34 13.32
CA ASP A 183 -11.51 22.62 13.46
C ASP A 183 -11.07 23.16 12.09
N LEU A 184 -10.62 22.28 11.18
CA LEU A 184 -10.32 22.65 9.79
C LEU A 184 -11.55 23.15 9.02
N LYS A 185 -12.72 22.52 9.22
CA LYS A 185 -13.97 23.00 8.61
C LYS A 185 -14.40 24.35 9.17
N LYS A 186 -14.33 24.54 10.49
CA LYS A 186 -14.67 25.81 11.15
C LYS A 186 -13.78 26.95 10.68
N GLY A 187 -12.49 26.67 10.47
CA GLY A 187 -11.55 27.63 9.91
C GLY A 187 -11.65 27.83 8.39
N HIS A 188 -12.63 27.23 7.71
CA HIS A 188 -12.83 27.30 6.26
C HIS A 188 -11.63 26.81 5.41
N TYR A 189 -10.75 26.00 6.00
CA TYR A 189 -9.58 25.43 5.34
C TYR A 189 -9.95 24.31 4.38
N ILE A 190 -11.00 23.55 4.71
CA ILE A 190 -11.51 22.43 3.90
C ILE A 190 -13.03 22.47 3.79
N VAL A 191 -13.55 21.93 2.69
CA VAL A 191 -14.98 21.65 2.52
C VAL A 191 -15.16 20.15 2.42
N VAL A 192 -15.91 19.57 3.36
CA VAL A 192 -16.20 18.13 3.40
C VAL A 192 -17.69 17.90 3.58
N GLU A 193 -18.30 17.23 2.60
CA GLU A 193 -19.73 16.94 2.53
C GLU A 193 -19.97 15.43 2.51
N LYS A 194 -20.87 14.95 3.37
CA LYS A 194 -21.19 13.50 3.50
C LYS A 194 -19.92 12.62 3.62
N GLY A 195 -18.91 13.11 4.33
CA GLY A 195 -17.62 12.42 4.53
C GLY A 195 -16.62 12.56 3.38
N LYS A 196 -16.97 13.20 2.27
CA LYS A 196 -16.12 13.35 1.07
C LYS A 196 -15.47 14.72 1.02
N LEU A 197 -14.18 14.76 0.71
CA LEU A 197 -13.46 16.02 0.49
C LEU A 197 -13.93 16.65 -0.83
N LYS A 198 -14.37 17.90 -0.77
CA LYS A 198 -14.83 18.67 -1.94
C LYS A 198 -13.83 19.72 -2.37
N ASN A 199 -13.20 20.36 -1.40
CA ASN A 199 -12.22 21.40 -1.67
C ASN A 199 -11.22 21.52 -0.51
N ILE A 200 -10.00 21.91 -0.85
CA ILE A 200 -8.98 22.40 0.08
C ILE A 200 -8.69 23.85 -0.31
N THR A 201 -9.01 24.80 0.56
CA THR A 201 -8.73 26.23 0.34
C THR A 201 -7.27 26.54 0.64
N SER A 202 -6.83 26.19 1.84
CA SER A 202 -5.44 26.29 2.31
C SER A 202 -5.29 25.39 3.54
N LEU A 203 -4.13 24.81 3.78
CA LEU A 203 -3.85 24.03 4.99
C LEU A 203 -2.68 24.66 5.74
N PRO A 204 -2.89 25.18 6.97
CA PRO A 204 -1.83 25.74 7.80
C PRO A 204 -0.62 24.79 7.90
N GLU A 205 0.59 25.33 7.95
CA GLU A 205 1.78 24.49 8.20
C GLU A 205 1.90 24.09 9.68
N ARG A 206 1.34 24.91 10.58
CA ARG A 206 1.33 24.69 12.02
C ARG A 206 -0.06 24.96 12.58
N TYR A 207 -0.50 24.09 13.48
CA TYR A 207 -1.74 24.18 14.26
C TYR A 207 -1.38 24.18 15.74
#